data_AF-A0A7I7Q7T4-F1
#
_entry.id   AF-A0A7I7Q7T4-F1
#
_cell.length_a   1.000
_cell.length_b   1.000
_cell.length_c   1.000
_cell.angle_alpha   90.00
_cell.angle_beta   90.00
_cell.angle_gamma   90.00
#
_symmetry.space_group_name_H-M   'P 1'
#
loop_
_entity.id
_entity.type
_entity.pdbx_description
1 polymer ?
#
loop_
_entity_poly.entity_id
_entity_poly.type
_entity_poly.pdbx_seq_one_letter_code
_entity_poly.pdbx_strand_id
1 'polypeptide(L)' 'MLRRMRLQPVRRSAAETAAEVFGSYSRGDRMHAIAARVEKLPTSGGVRWQVVALHIG' A
#
# COMPACT_ATOMS: atom_id res chain seq x y z
N MET A 1 -7.83 -11.58 8.19
CA MET A 1 -8.38 -10.34 8.80
C MET A 1 -7.29 -9.29 8.90
N LEU A 2 -7.55 -8.04 8.48
CA LEU A 2 -6.61 -6.94 8.68
C LEU A 2 -6.54 -6.58 10.17
N ARG A 3 -5.34 -6.37 10.73
CA ARG A 3 -5.16 -6.09 12.16
C ARG A 3 -4.64 -4.70 12.43
N ARG A 4 -3.49 -4.35 11.86
CA ARG A 4 -2.89 -3.02 11.98
C ARG A 4 -2.47 -2.55 10.60
N MET A 5 -2.74 -1.29 10.30
CA MET A 5 -2.30 -0.62 9.09
C MET A 5 -1.81 0.77 9.44
N ARG A 6 -0.69 1.17 8.83
CA ARG A 6 -0.19 2.54 8.84
C ARG A 6 0.03 2.94 7.39
N LEU A 7 -0.36 4.17 7.09
CA LEU A 7 -0.17 4.79 5.79
C LEU A 7 0.65 6.07 6.02
N GLN A 8 1.65 6.31 5.19
CA GLN A 8 2.37 7.58 5.18
C GLN A 8 2.55 8.08 3.74
N PRO A 9 2.49 9.39 3.49
CA PRO A 9 2.87 9.95 2.19
C PRO A 9 4.33 9.60 1.88
N VAL A 10 4.63 9.34 0.60
CA VAL A 10 6.03 9.24 0.16
C VAL A 10 6.69 10.62 0.31
N ARG A 11 7.80 10.71 1.04
CA ARG A 11 8.52 11.96 1.27
C ARG A 11 9.29 12.42 0.03
N ARG A 12 8.61 13.06 -0.94
CA ARG A 12 9.14 13.96 -2.00
C ARG A 12 7.95 14.51 -2.82
N SER A 13 8.20 15.26 -3.90
CA SER A 13 7.24 15.84 -4.88
C SER A 13 6.08 14.96 -5.38
N ALA A 14 6.03 13.68 -5.01
CA ALA A 14 4.92 12.74 -5.25
C ALA A 14 3.99 12.57 -4.03
N ALA A 15 4.13 13.38 -2.97
CA ALA A 15 3.42 13.19 -1.69
C ALA A 15 1.89 13.17 -1.82
N GLU A 16 1.32 13.82 -2.85
CA GLU A 16 -0.13 13.84 -3.12
C GLU A 16 -0.63 12.68 -3.98
N THR A 17 0.30 11.96 -4.62
CA THR A 17 0.00 10.89 -5.59
C THR A 17 0.65 9.57 -5.23
N ALA A 18 1.39 9.47 -4.12
CA ALA A 18 2.08 8.26 -3.69
C ALA A 18 2.06 8.11 -2.15
N ALA A 19 1.81 6.89 -1.68
CA ALA A 19 1.83 6.56 -0.26
C ALA A 19 2.46 5.19 -0.01
N GLU A 20 3.16 5.07 1.13
CA GLU A 20 3.69 3.82 1.64
C GLU A 20 2.73 3.22 2.67
N VAL A 21 2.49 1.92 2.54
CA VAL A 21 1.59 1.12 3.37
C VAL A 21 2.43 0.12 4.17
N PHE A 22 2.21 0.06 5.47
CA PHE A 22 2.79 -0.95 6.35
C PHE A 22 1.70 -1.56 7.22
N GLY A 23 1.62 -2.87 7.31
CA GLY A 23 0.58 -3.50 8.10
C GLY A 23 0.82 -4.95 8.44
N SER A 24 -0.14 -5.51 9.16
CA SER A 24 -0.22 -6.94 9.42
C SER A 24 -1.64 -7.45 9.26
N TYR A 25 -1.74 -8.69 8.80
CA TYR A 25 -3.01 -9.40 8.64
C TYR A 25 -2.87 -10.84 9.13
N SER A 26 -3.97 -11.45 9.54
CA SER A 26 -4.03 -12.90 9.78
C SER A 26 -4.59 -13.66 8.59
N ARG A 27 -4.03 -14.84 8.33
CA ARG A 27 -4.54 -15.84 7.39
C ARG A 27 -4.50 -17.20 8.08
N GLY A 28 -5.67 -17.73 8.41
CA GLY A 28 -5.77 -18.82 9.39
C GLY A 28 -5.13 -18.40 10.72
N ASP A 29 -4.35 -19.31 11.29
CA ASP A 29 -3.68 -19.10 12.58
C ASP A 29 -2.34 -18.36 12.47
N ARG A 30 -1.95 -17.93 11.26
CA ARG A 30 -0.70 -17.23 11.02
C ARG A 30 -0.89 -15.73 10.92
N MET A 31 0.09 -15.00 11.46
CA MET A 31 0.24 -13.55 11.27
C MET A 31 1.27 -13.27 10.18
N HIS A 32 0.92 -12.35 9.30
CA HIS A 32 1.75 -11.89 8.18
C HIS A 32 1.96 -10.39 8.25
N ALA A 33 3.10 -9.95 7.73
CA ALA A 33 3.42 -8.56 7.50
C ALA A 33 3.22 -8.21 6.02
N ILE A 34 2.86 -6.95 5.77
CA ILE A 34 2.80 -6.39 4.43
C ILE A 34 3.49 -5.03 4.44
N ALA A 35 4.32 -4.79 3.43
CA ALA A 35 4.84 -3.48 3.08
C ALA A 35 4.55 -3.24 1.61
N ALA A 36 3.97 -2.09 1.27
CA ALA A 36 3.61 -1.78 -0.11
C ALA A 36 3.75 -0.29 -0.39
N ARG A 37 3.73 0.05 -1.66
CA ARG A 37 3.58 1.43 -2.13
C ARG A 37 2.40 1.50 -3.09
N VAL A 38 1.58 2.53 -2.94
CA VAL A 38 0.47 2.83 -3.84
C VAL A 38 0.69 4.17 -4.52
N GLU A 39 0.34 4.25 -5.81
CA GLU A 39 0.43 5.48 -6.60
C GLU A 39 -0.85 5.73 -7.41
N LYS A 40 -1.22 7.00 -7.59
CA LYS A 40 -2.26 7.41 -8.55
C LYS A 40 -1.67 7.36 -9.96
N LEU A 41 -2.12 6.40 -10.76
CA LEU A 41 -1.66 6.21 -12.14
C LEU A 41 -2.81 6.44 -13.13
N PRO A 42 -2.54 7.05 -14.30
CA PRO A 42 -3.48 7.06 -15.41
C PRO A 42 -3.76 5.63 -15.89
N THR A 43 -5.03 5.30 -16.07
CA THR A 43 -5.48 4.05 -16.68
C THR A 43 -6.53 4.34 -17.75
N SER A 44 -6.93 3.33 -18.53
CA SER A 44 -7.97 3.48 -19.54
C SER A 44 -9.31 3.99 -18.99
N GLY A 45 -9.57 3.79 -17.69
CA GLY A 45 -10.76 4.29 -16.99
C GLY A 45 -10.54 5.57 -16.17
N GLY A 46 -9.42 6.27 -16.37
CA GLY A 46 -9.04 7.47 -15.60
C GLY A 46 -7.94 7.21 -14.57
N VAL A 47 -7.66 8.22 -13.73
CA VAL A 47 -6.63 8.16 -12.70
C VAL A 47 -7.11 7.33 -11.51
N ARG A 48 -6.40 6.25 -11.18
CA ARG A 48 -6.73 5.37 -10.06
C ARG A 48 -5.50 5.01 -9.24
N TRP A 49 -5.71 4.72 -7.96
CA TRP A 49 -4.66 4.18 -7.10
C TRP A 49 -4.31 2.75 -7.52
N GLN A 50 -3.02 2.44 -7.63
CA GLN A 50 -2.50 1.12 -7.93
C GLN A 50 -1.38 0.77 -6.95
N VAL A 51 -1.26 -0.51 -6.60
CA VAL A 51 -0.07 -1.02 -5.90
C VAL A 51 1.07 -1.10 -6.90
N VAL A 52 2.17 -0.38 -6.64
CA VAL A 52 3.34 -0.31 -7.54
C VAL A 52 4.57 -1.03 -6.99
N ALA A 53 4.57 -1.35 -5.70
CA ALA A 53 5.56 -2.20 -5.05
C ALA A 53 4.86 -2.97 -3.92
N LEU A 54 5.20 -4.25 -3.75
CA LEU A 54 4.60 -5.11 -2.75
C LEU A 54 5.62 -6.10 -2.18
N HIS A 55 5.64 -6.19 -0.85
CA HIS A 55 6.36 -7.19 -0.09
C HIS A 55 5.41 -7.82 0.94
N ILE A 56 5.41 -9.14 1.01
CA ILE A 56 4.63 -9.93 1.96
C ILE A 56 5.60 -10.86 2.70
N GLY A 57 5.48 -10.87 4.03
CA GLY A 57 6.28 -11.72 4.93
C GLY A 57 5.40 -12.45 5.93
#